data_AF-A0A353F2X3-F1
#
_entry.id   AF-A0A353F2X3-F1
#
_cell.length_a   1.000
_cell.length_b   1.000
_cell.length_c   1.000
_cell.angle_alpha   90.00
_cell.angle_beta   90.00
_cell.angle_gamma   90.00
#
_symmetry.space_group_name_H-M   'P 1'
#
loop_
_entity.id
_entity.type
_entity.pdbx_description
1 polymer ?
#
loop_
_entity_poly.entity_id
_entity_poly.type
_entity_poly.pdbx_seq_one_letter_code
_entity_poly.pdbx_strand_id
1 'polypeptide(L)'
;MAARIDASSRFFWRFPPRRLEAEAIRDGMLSVAGTLDRRMGGQGFHLFDVDRENVVHYHAKDETGPAEWRRMIYLFKIRQEQDAVFGSFDCPDGNQVIPTRSRSTTPLQALNLFNSRFTMQQAQKLAERLGAHGDRVPQTYELLYNRPATSDEITDAEKFIEDHNFLAFCRAMLNTSEFLFIF
;
A
#
# COMPACT_ATOMS: atom_id res chain seq x y z
N MET A 1 -26.59 19.72 -3.93
CA MET A 1 -26.74 21.20 -3.81
C MET A 1 -25.56 21.84 -3.07
N ALA A 2 -25.09 21.28 -1.95
CA ALA A 2 -23.90 21.77 -1.21
C ALA A 2 -22.57 21.68 -2.01
N ALA A 3 -22.30 20.58 -2.72
CA ALA A 3 -21.09 20.43 -3.55
C ALA A 3 -20.97 21.45 -4.68
N ARG A 4 -22.08 22.07 -5.11
CA ARG A 4 -22.08 23.14 -6.13
C ARG A 4 -21.69 24.50 -5.54
N ILE A 5 -21.87 24.67 -4.24
CA ILE A 5 -21.56 25.91 -3.51
C ILE A 5 -20.13 25.86 -2.97
N ASP A 6 -19.70 24.70 -2.47
CA ASP A 6 -18.37 24.50 -1.90
C ASP A 6 -17.78 23.14 -2.30
N ALA A 7 -17.36 23.05 -3.56
CA ALA A 7 -16.77 21.83 -4.12
C ALA A 7 -15.45 21.45 -3.41
N SER A 8 -14.67 22.45 -2.98
CA SER A 8 -13.38 22.27 -2.31
C SER A 8 -13.49 22.04 -0.79
N SER A 9 -14.71 21.87 -0.26
CA SER A 9 -14.95 21.60 1.17
C SER A 9 -14.32 22.62 2.12
N ARG A 10 -14.24 23.90 1.71
CA ARG A 10 -13.65 24.99 2.50
C ARG A 10 -14.42 25.29 3.78
N PHE A 11 -15.71 24.99 3.80
CA PHE A 11 -16.56 25.18 5.00
C PHE A 11 -16.59 23.94 5.91
N PHE A 12 -15.73 22.94 5.65
CA PHE A 12 -15.57 21.74 6.49
C PHE A 12 -16.85 20.94 6.75
N TRP A 13 -17.84 21.05 5.86
CA TRP A 13 -19.11 20.34 5.95
C TRP A 13 -19.01 18.84 5.59
N ARG A 14 -17.89 18.45 4.96
CA ARG A 14 -17.52 17.06 4.67
C ARG A 14 -16.02 16.89 4.75
N PHE A 15 -15.55 15.67 5.00
CA PHE A 15 -14.15 15.33 4.87
C PHE A 15 -13.77 15.27 3.36
N PRO A 16 -12.74 16.01 2.91
CA PRO A 16 -12.24 15.86 1.55
C PRO A 16 -11.39 14.58 1.46
N PRO A 17 -11.64 13.69 0.48
CA PRO A 17 -10.85 12.46 0.34
C PRO A 17 -9.36 12.74 0.25
N ARG A 18 -8.57 11.95 0.98
CA ARG A 18 -7.13 12.16 1.14
C ARG A 18 -6.36 10.90 0.76
N ARG A 19 -5.45 11.02 -0.21
CA ARG A 19 -4.51 9.95 -0.57
C ARG A 19 -3.62 9.62 0.64
N LEU A 20 -3.53 8.34 0.98
CA LEU A 20 -2.64 7.81 2.01
C LEU A 20 -1.18 8.08 1.66
N GLU A 21 -0.34 8.27 2.68
CA GLU A 21 1.10 8.46 2.50
C GLU A 21 1.80 7.11 2.28
N ALA A 22 3.00 7.14 1.71
CA ALA A 22 3.82 5.97 1.40
C ALA A 22 3.88 4.94 2.55
N GLU A 23 4.15 5.42 3.76
CA GLU A 23 4.26 4.60 4.97
C GLU A 23 2.94 3.94 5.35
N ALA A 24 1.83 4.67 5.20
CA ALA A 24 0.50 4.15 5.53
C ALA A 24 0.01 3.11 4.51
N ILE A 25 0.32 3.30 3.22
CA ILE A 25 0.00 2.33 2.17
C ILE A 25 0.75 1.03 2.48
N ARG A 26 2.06 1.10 2.69
CA ARG A 26 2.89 -0.08 2.98
C ARG A 26 2.45 -0.81 4.24
N ASP A 27 2.30 -0.08 5.35
CA ASP A 27 1.91 -0.68 6.63
C ASP A 27 0.47 -1.24 6.57
N GLY A 28 -0.42 -0.59 5.81
CA GLY A 28 -1.76 -1.07 5.53
C GLY A 28 -1.76 -2.42 4.81
N MET A 29 -0.95 -2.55 3.74
CA MET A 29 -0.81 -3.80 2.99
C MET A 29 -0.29 -4.94 3.87
N LEU A 30 0.73 -4.68 4.69
CA LEU A 30 1.24 -5.66 5.66
C LEU A 30 0.19 -6.04 6.70
N SER A 31 -0.62 -5.07 7.15
CA SER A 31 -1.66 -5.29 8.15
C SER A 31 -2.79 -6.18 7.62
N VAL A 32 -3.28 -5.93 6.41
CA VAL A 32 -4.33 -6.75 5.79
C VAL A 32 -3.78 -8.13 5.37
N ALA A 33 -2.54 -8.21 4.90
CA ALA A 33 -1.88 -9.49 4.64
C ALA A 33 -1.58 -10.31 5.91
N GLY A 34 -1.59 -9.67 7.09
CA GLY A 34 -1.31 -10.33 8.36
C GLY A 34 0.18 -10.55 8.63
N THR A 35 1.05 -9.86 7.89
CA THR A 35 2.51 -9.98 7.94
C THR A 35 3.18 -8.86 8.75
N LEU A 36 2.42 -7.84 9.15
CA LEU A 36 2.95 -6.66 9.84
C LEU A 36 3.53 -7.00 11.22
N ASP A 37 4.83 -6.80 11.35
CA ASP A 37 5.52 -6.77 12.64
C ASP A 37 5.33 -5.41 13.34
N ARG A 38 4.63 -5.45 14.47
CA ARG A 38 4.28 -4.31 15.32
C ARG A 38 5.25 -4.06 16.48
N ARG A 39 6.36 -4.81 16.58
CA ARG A 39 7.36 -4.62 17.64
C ARG A 39 7.84 -3.17 17.67
N MET A 40 7.94 -2.61 18.87
CA MET A 40 8.44 -1.25 19.11
C MET A 40 9.91 -1.25 19.52
N GLY A 41 10.69 -0.29 19.03
CA GLY A 41 12.11 -0.10 19.38
C GLY A 41 13.06 -1.12 18.73
N GLY A 42 14.36 -1.06 19.04
CA GLY A 42 15.36 -1.94 18.43
C GLY A 42 15.74 -1.55 17.00
N GLN A 43 16.51 -2.42 16.34
CA GLN A 43 17.11 -2.14 15.04
C GLN A 43 16.06 -1.98 13.93
N GLY A 44 16.29 -1.01 13.05
CA GLY A 44 15.53 -0.83 11.82
C GLY A 44 15.81 -1.91 10.78
N PHE A 45 15.20 -1.77 9.61
CA PHE A 45 15.42 -2.66 8.46
C PHE A 45 15.85 -1.85 7.23
N HIS A 46 16.41 -2.55 6.24
CA HIS A 46 16.86 -1.97 4.98
C HIS A 46 16.03 -2.54 3.82
N LEU A 47 15.71 -1.70 2.84
CA LEU A 47 15.12 -2.11 1.55
C LEU A 47 16.14 -2.10 0.40
N PHE A 48 17.43 -1.96 0.75
CA PHE A 48 18.52 -1.94 -0.20
C PHE A 48 19.56 -2.96 0.19
N ASP A 49 20.06 -3.68 -0.80
CA ASP A 49 21.29 -4.43 -0.69
C ASP A 49 22.44 -3.45 -0.88
N VAL A 50 23.30 -3.37 0.15
CA VAL A 50 24.36 -2.37 0.24
C VAL A 50 25.68 -3.01 -0.15
N ASP A 51 26.23 -2.59 -1.28
CA ASP A 51 27.60 -2.96 -1.67
C ASP A 51 28.57 -1.88 -1.19
N ARG A 52 29.65 -2.30 -0.53
CA ARG A 52 30.62 -1.41 0.13
C ARG A 52 32.00 -1.64 -0.48
N GLU A 53 32.17 -1.13 -1.68
CA GLU A 53 33.48 -1.04 -2.34
C GLU A 53 34.12 0.33 -2.06
N ASN A 54 34.73 0.98 -3.07
CA ASN A 54 35.29 2.33 -2.96
C ASN A 54 34.22 3.41 -2.78
N VAL A 55 32.99 3.14 -3.26
CA VAL A 55 31.78 3.95 -3.07
C VAL A 55 30.67 3.00 -2.61
N VAL A 56 29.77 3.49 -1.76
CA VAL A 56 28.63 2.69 -1.30
C VAL A 56 27.55 2.69 -2.39
N HIS A 57 27.23 1.52 -2.92
CA HIS A 57 26.15 1.32 -3.89
C HIS A 57 24.92 0.74 -3.21
N TYR A 58 23.75 1.29 -3.56
CA TYR A 58 22.47 0.87 -3.03
C TYR A 58 21.64 0.25 -4.14
N HIS A 59 21.39 -1.04 -4.04
CA HIS A 59 20.55 -1.77 -4.98
C HIS A 59 19.21 -2.03 -4.34
N ALA A 60 18.11 -1.69 -5.01
CA ALA A 60 16.78 -1.99 -4.49
C ALA A 60 16.63 -3.51 -4.30
N LYS A 61 16.22 -3.91 -3.10
CA LYS A 61 16.05 -5.32 -2.77
C LYS A 61 14.84 -5.90 -3.51
N ASP A 62 15.05 -6.98 -4.25
CA ASP A 62 13.99 -7.62 -5.04
C ASP A 62 12.89 -8.25 -4.17
N GLU A 63 13.28 -8.94 -3.10
CA GLU A 63 12.36 -9.66 -2.23
C GLU A 63 12.46 -9.20 -0.77
N THR A 64 11.30 -8.95 -0.18
CA THR A 64 11.18 -8.65 1.25
C THR A 64 10.71 -9.88 2.01
N GLY A 65 11.18 -10.05 3.24
CA GLY A 65 10.79 -11.11 4.15
C GLY A 65 10.34 -10.58 5.51
N PRO A 66 10.12 -11.49 6.48
CA PRO A 66 9.60 -11.13 7.81
C PRO A 66 10.45 -10.09 8.57
N ALA A 67 11.76 -10.03 8.30
CA ALA A 67 12.64 -9.02 8.90
C ALA A 67 12.35 -7.60 8.38
N GLU A 68 11.95 -7.48 7.11
CA GLU A 68 11.57 -6.21 6.50
C GLU A 68 10.08 -5.88 6.66
N TRP A 69 9.20 -6.84 6.96
CA TRP A 69 7.74 -6.62 7.15
C TRP A 69 7.37 -5.92 8.45
N ARG A 70 8.25 -5.04 8.91
CA ARG A 70 8.05 -4.16 10.06
C ARG A 70 7.48 -2.81 9.61
N ARG A 71 6.81 -2.10 10.54
CA ARG A 71 6.33 -0.73 10.31
C ARG A 71 7.38 0.16 9.63
N MET A 72 6.98 0.87 8.58
CA MET A 72 7.89 1.67 7.74
C MET A 72 8.61 2.79 8.49
N ILE A 73 8.12 3.21 9.66
CA ILE A 73 8.82 4.14 10.56
C ILE A 73 10.21 3.63 11.00
N TYR A 74 10.45 2.31 10.95
CA TYR A 74 11.74 1.68 11.26
C TYR A 74 12.62 1.47 10.02
N LEU A 75 12.20 1.96 8.85
CA LEU A 75 13.00 1.89 7.63
C LEU A 75 14.24 2.78 7.76
N PHE A 76 15.41 2.21 7.48
CA PHE A 76 16.62 3.00 7.33
C PHE A 76 16.55 3.82 6.04
N LYS A 77 16.53 5.15 6.18
CA LYS A 77 16.47 6.09 5.05
C LYS A 77 17.88 6.51 4.64
N ILE A 78 18.25 6.20 3.40
CA ILE A 78 19.46 6.68 2.76
C ILE A 78 19.15 8.02 2.11
N ARG A 79 20.02 9.02 2.30
CA ARG A 79 19.85 10.33 1.67
C ARG A 79 20.06 10.21 0.17
N GLN A 80 19.23 10.91 -0.60
CA GLN A 80 19.24 10.90 -2.07
C GLN A 80 18.86 9.57 -2.72
N GLU A 81 18.42 8.58 -1.95
CA GLU A 81 17.96 7.29 -2.48
C GLU A 81 16.51 7.03 -2.05
N GLN A 82 15.72 6.49 -2.98
CA GLN A 82 14.31 6.20 -2.76
C GLN A 82 14.03 4.72 -2.92
N ASP A 83 13.15 4.19 -2.09
CA ASP A 83 12.77 2.79 -2.22
C ASP A 83 11.99 2.57 -3.52
N ALA A 84 12.15 1.41 -4.14
CA ALA A 84 11.66 1.16 -5.49
C ALA A 84 10.12 1.27 -5.65
N VAL A 85 9.36 1.04 -4.58
CA VAL A 85 7.89 0.93 -4.65
C VAL A 85 7.21 2.18 -4.12
N PHE A 86 7.52 2.54 -2.88
CA PHE A 86 6.90 3.60 -2.10
C PHE A 86 7.65 4.94 -2.23
N GLY A 87 8.86 4.93 -2.79
CA GLY A 87 9.60 6.15 -3.11
C GLY A 87 8.84 7.08 -4.05
N SER A 88 8.13 6.50 -5.01
CA SER A 88 7.30 7.25 -5.97
C SER A 88 6.05 7.88 -5.35
N PHE A 89 5.68 7.52 -4.11
CA PHE A 89 4.48 8.01 -3.42
C PHE A 89 4.71 9.31 -2.64
N ASP A 90 5.43 10.26 -3.24
CA ASP A 90 5.80 11.57 -2.68
C ASP A 90 6.61 11.47 -1.37
N CYS A 91 7.47 10.45 -1.26
CA CYS A 91 8.31 10.26 -0.10
C CYS A 91 9.51 11.23 -0.14
N PRO A 92 9.83 11.95 0.96
CA PRO A 92 11.04 12.76 1.03
C PRO A 92 12.31 11.94 0.73
N ASP A 93 13.20 12.52 -0.07
CA ASP A 93 14.52 11.97 -0.40
C ASP A 93 15.56 12.15 0.71
N GLY A 94 15.20 12.87 1.78
CA GLY A 94 16.05 13.12 2.95
C GLY A 94 17.21 14.08 2.71
N ASN A 95 17.26 14.78 1.57
CA ASN A 95 18.33 15.73 1.26
C ASN A 95 17.96 17.17 1.59
N GLN A 96 16.68 17.53 1.39
CA GLN A 96 16.17 18.85 1.74
C GLN A 96 15.10 18.77 2.82
N VAL A 97 14.93 19.87 3.56
CA VAL A 97 13.83 20.03 4.51
C VAL A 97 12.53 20.18 3.74
N ILE A 98 11.56 19.31 4.02
CA ILE A 98 10.24 19.33 3.39
C ILE A 98 9.19 19.59 4.49
N PRO A 99 8.76 20.85 4.71
CA PRO A 99 7.77 21.17 5.76
C PRO A 99 6.36 20.68 5.40
N THR A 100 6.07 20.48 4.12
CA THR A 100 4.78 19.97 3.64
C THR A 100 5.03 18.96 2.53
N ARG A 101 4.50 17.75 2.68
CA ARG A 101 4.59 16.70 1.65
C ARG A 101 3.66 17.04 0.49
N SER A 102 4.18 16.96 -0.74
CA SER A 102 3.33 16.96 -1.93
C SER A 102 2.46 15.71 -1.95
N ARG A 103 1.33 15.78 -2.65
CA ARG A 103 0.49 14.62 -2.93
C ARG A 103 0.14 14.63 -4.40
N SER A 104 0.75 13.70 -5.11
CA SER A 104 0.51 13.44 -6.51
C SER A 104 -0.33 12.17 -6.63
N THR A 105 -1.18 12.12 -7.65
CA THR A 105 -1.91 10.91 -8.05
C THR A 105 -1.63 10.69 -9.52
N THR A 106 -0.62 9.87 -9.82
CA THR A 106 -0.19 9.62 -11.20
C THR A 106 -0.46 8.17 -11.60
N PRO A 107 -0.75 7.90 -12.89
CA PRO A 107 -0.87 6.54 -13.38
C PRO A 107 0.41 5.71 -13.14
N LEU A 108 1.57 6.35 -13.14
CA LEU A 108 2.85 5.68 -12.87
C LEU A 108 2.94 5.16 -11.43
N GLN A 109 2.43 5.89 -10.45
CA GLN A 109 2.36 5.42 -9.06
C GLN A 109 1.45 4.19 -8.92
N ALA A 110 0.27 4.23 -9.53
CA ALA A 110 -0.67 3.10 -9.52
C ALA A 110 -0.06 1.87 -10.20
N LEU A 111 0.56 2.05 -11.36
CA LEU A 111 1.21 0.98 -12.13
C LEU A 111 2.43 0.40 -11.39
N ASN A 112 3.23 1.26 -10.74
CA ASN A 112 4.37 0.82 -9.92
C ASN A 112 3.91 -0.06 -8.76
N LEU A 113 2.91 0.40 -8.01
CA LEU A 113 2.35 -0.36 -6.90
C LEU A 113 1.76 -1.69 -7.39
N PHE A 114 1.00 -1.68 -8.49
CA PHE A 114 0.37 -2.89 -9.00
C PHE A 114 1.39 -3.94 -9.42
N ASN A 115 2.49 -3.53 -10.06
CA ASN A 115 3.52 -4.42 -10.60
C ASN A 115 4.68 -4.70 -9.65
N SER A 116 4.70 -4.10 -8.46
CA SER A 116 5.79 -4.33 -7.52
C SER A 116 5.79 -5.77 -6.98
N ARG A 117 7.01 -6.31 -6.79
CA ARG A 117 7.22 -7.60 -6.11
C ARG A 117 6.61 -7.60 -4.71
N PHE A 118 6.73 -6.48 -3.99
CA PHE A 118 6.11 -6.31 -2.68
C PHE A 118 4.60 -6.54 -2.70
N THR A 119 3.86 -5.91 -3.62
CA THR A 119 2.41 -6.12 -3.76
C THR A 119 2.08 -7.57 -4.09
N MET A 120 2.85 -8.21 -4.96
CA MET A 120 2.65 -9.62 -5.29
C MET A 120 2.87 -10.53 -4.07
N GLN A 121 3.93 -10.30 -3.29
CA GLN A 121 4.20 -11.03 -2.04
C GLN A 121 3.06 -10.84 -1.02
N GLN A 122 2.58 -9.61 -0.83
CA GLN A 122 1.50 -9.35 0.14
C GLN A 122 0.13 -9.84 -0.34
N ALA A 123 -0.15 -9.80 -1.65
CA ALA A 123 -1.35 -10.38 -2.23
C ALA A 123 -1.39 -11.91 -2.02
N GLN A 124 -0.24 -12.58 -2.16
CA GLN A 124 -0.12 -14.01 -1.88
C GLN A 124 -0.40 -14.32 -0.41
N LYS A 125 0.18 -13.53 0.51
CA LYS A 125 -0.05 -13.68 1.95
C LYS A 125 -1.50 -13.38 2.35
N LEU A 126 -2.12 -12.40 1.72
CA LEU A 126 -3.54 -12.08 1.90
C LEU A 126 -4.43 -13.24 1.42
N ALA A 127 -4.16 -13.80 0.25
CA ALA A 127 -4.90 -14.94 -0.28
C ALA A 127 -4.77 -16.18 0.63
N GLU A 128 -3.57 -16.45 1.15
CA GLU A 128 -3.32 -17.51 2.12
C GLU A 128 -4.08 -17.28 3.43
N ARG A 129 -4.10 -16.03 3.92
CA ARG A 129 -4.81 -15.65 5.16
C ARG A 129 -6.33 -15.85 5.05
N LEU A 130 -6.92 -15.50 3.90
CA LEU A 130 -8.36 -15.67 3.64
C LEU A 130 -8.73 -17.13 3.36
N GLY A 131 -7.75 -17.98 3.03
CA GLY A 131 -7.91 -19.42 2.91
C GLY A 131 -8.83 -19.87 1.76
N ALA A 132 -9.13 -21.17 1.74
CA ALA A 132 -9.93 -21.79 0.69
C ALA A 132 -11.41 -22.02 1.08
N HIS A 133 -11.83 -21.69 2.29
CA HIS A 133 -13.14 -22.09 2.83
C HIS A 133 -13.98 -20.88 3.24
N GLY A 134 -15.19 -20.76 2.67
CA GLY A 134 -16.19 -19.72 3.01
C GLY A 134 -16.28 -18.55 2.01
N ASP A 135 -17.11 -17.56 2.36
CA ASP A 135 -17.39 -16.32 1.61
C ASP A 135 -16.17 -15.36 1.57
N ARG A 136 -15.18 -15.72 0.76
CA ARG A 136 -13.89 -15.00 0.69
C ARG A 136 -14.02 -13.57 0.19
N VAL A 137 -14.98 -13.32 -0.69
CA VAL A 137 -15.22 -11.99 -1.26
C VAL A 137 -15.72 -11.03 -0.17
N PRO A 138 -16.86 -11.27 0.51
CA PRO A 138 -17.30 -10.43 1.64
C PRO A 138 -16.22 -10.20 2.69
N GLN A 139 -15.49 -11.24 3.09
CA GLN A 139 -14.39 -11.12 4.06
C GLN A 139 -13.26 -10.22 3.57
N THR A 140 -12.96 -10.22 2.26
CA THR A 140 -11.95 -9.31 1.68
C THR A 140 -12.39 -7.86 1.82
N TYR A 141 -13.65 -7.55 1.51
CA TYR A 141 -14.19 -6.19 1.63
C TYR A 141 -14.19 -5.70 3.09
N GLU A 142 -14.59 -6.57 4.03
CA GLU A 142 -14.53 -6.24 5.46
C GLU A 142 -13.10 -5.99 5.93
N LEU A 143 -12.14 -6.82 5.49
CA LEU A 143 -10.75 -6.71 5.92
C LEU A 143 -10.04 -5.49 5.33
N LEU A 144 -10.28 -5.14 4.07
CA LEU A 144 -9.58 -4.04 3.39
C LEU A 144 -10.27 -2.69 3.56
N TYR A 145 -11.60 -2.65 3.54
CA TYR A 145 -12.37 -1.40 3.51
C TYR A 145 -13.21 -1.17 4.75
N ASN A 146 -13.28 -2.16 5.67
CA ASN A 146 -14.06 -2.07 6.89
C ASN A 146 -15.56 -1.80 6.63
N ARG A 147 -16.08 -2.38 5.53
CA ARG A 147 -17.51 -2.35 5.16
C ARG A 147 -17.92 -3.66 4.49
N PRO A 148 -19.22 -4.01 4.49
CA PRO A 148 -19.71 -5.13 3.72
C PRO A 148 -19.63 -4.86 2.21
N ALA A 149 -19.42 -5.93 1.44
CA ALA A 149 -19.57 -5.91 -0.01
C ALA A 149 -21.04 -5.79 -0.41
N THR A 150 -21.32 -5.05 -1.47
CA THR A 150 -22.66 -4.99 -2.07
C THR A 150 -22.90 -6.23 -2.97
N SER A 151 -24.16 -6.52 -3.29
CA SER A 151 -24.50 -7.68 -4.13
C SER A 151 -23.88 -7.61 -5.53
N ASP A 152 -23.80 -6.41 -6.11
CA ASP A 152 -23.16 -6.18 -7.41
C ASP A 152 -21.64 -6.41 -7.32
N GLU A 153 -21.00 -5.89 -6.27
CA GLU A 153 -19.57 -6.09 -6.01
C GLU A 153 -19.19 -7.57 -5.81
N ILE A 154 -20.06 -8.33 -5.16
CA ILE A 154 -19.88 -9.78 -4.99
C ILE A 154 -19.94 -10.47 -6.34
N THR A 155 -20.96 -10.15 -7.15
CA THR A 155 -21.16 -10.73 -8.48
C THR A 155 -19.96 -10.44 -9.41
N ASP A 156 -19.49 -9.19 -9.43
CA ASP A 156 -18.35 -8.78 -10.25
C ASP A 156 -17.04 -9.43 -9.76
N ALA A 157 -16.84 -9.52 -8.45
CA ALA A 157 -15.66 -10.15 -7.87
C ALA A 157 -15.62 -11.65 -8.14
N GLU A 158 -16.75 -12.35 -8.00
CA GLU A 158 -16.86 -13.79 -8.31
C GLU A 158 -16.53 -14.06 -9.77
N LYS A 159 -17.13 -13.29 -10.69
CA LYS A 159 -16.82 -13.37 -12.12
C LYS A 159 -15.32 -13.14 -12.40
N PHE A 160 -14.72 -12.12 -11.79
CA PHE A 160 -13.30 -11.85 -11.96
C PHE A 160 -12.41 -12.99 -11.45
N ILE A 161 -12.79 -13.60 -10.32
CA ILE A 161 -12.08 -14.74 -9.73
C ILE A 161 -12.16 -15.97 -10.64
N GLU A 162 -13.32 -16.22 -11.26
CA GLU A 162 -13.50 -17.28 -12.25
C GLU A 162 -12.63 -17.07 -13.51
N ASP A 163 -12.57 -15.84 -14.03
CA ASP A 163 -11.81 -15.52 -15.24
C ASP A 163 -10.29 -15.56 -15.04
N HIS A 164 -9.79 -15.21 -13.84
CA HIS A 164 -8.36 -15.08 -13.57
C HIS A 164 -7.89 -16.01 -12.46
N ASN A 165 -8.21 -15.65 -11.20
CA ASN A 165 -8.02 -16.41 -9.96
C ASN A 165 -8.16 -15.47 -8.74
N PHE A 166 -8.23 -16.07 -7.54
CA PHE A 166 -8.33 -15.33 -6.28
C PHE A 166 -7.09 -14.49 -5.92
N LEU A 167 -5.89 -14.91 -6.33
CA LEU A 167 -4.67 -14.14 -6.10
C LEU A 167 -4.67 -12.83 -6.91
N ALA A 168 -5.10 -12.89 -8.16
CA ALA A 168 -5.26 -11.72 -9.03
C ALA A 168 -6.31 -10.76 -8.44
N PHE A 169 -7.38 -11.29 -7.86
CA PHE A 169 -8.38 -10.49 -7.14
C PHE A 169 -7.76 -9.78 -5.93
N CYS A 170 -7.06 -10.50 -5.05
CA CYS A 170 -6.35 -9.91 -3.91
C CYS A 170 -5.37 -8.81 -4.33
N ARG A 171 -4.62 -9.04 -5.42
CA ARG A 171 -3.68 -8.05 -5.98
C ARG A 171 -4.39 -6.81 -6.50
N ALA A 172 -5.51 -6.97 -7.19
CA ALA A 172 -6.31 -5.86 -7.69
C ALA A 172 -6.88 -5.02 -6.53
N MET A 173 -7.41 -5.68 -5.50
CA MET A 173 -8.00 -5.03 -4.33
C MET A 173 -7.00 -4.13 -3.59
N LEU A 174 -5.73 -4.55 -3.46
CA LEU A 174 -4.66 -3.75 -2.86
C LEU A 174 -4.25 -2.49 -3.67
N ASN A 175 -4.70 -2.36 -4.92
CA ASN A 175 -4.42 -1.19 -5.78
C ASN A 175 -5.64 -0.28 -5.99
N THR A 176 -6.79 -0.63 -5.41
CA THR A 176 -8.03 0.16 -5.56
C THR A 176 -7.91 1.55 -4.95
N SER A 177 -8.70 2.50 -5.47
CA SER A 177 -8.81 3.83 -4.85
C SER A 177 -9.36 3.76 -3.43
N GLU A 178 -10.26 2.82 -3.16
CA GLU A 178 -10.82 2.64 -1.81
C GLU A 178 -9.75 2.22 -0.80
N PHE A 179 -8.75 1.44 -1.21
CA PHE A 179 -7.61 1.09 -0.36
C PHE A 179 -6.64 2.27 -0.14
N LEU A 180 -6.46 3.12 -1.16
CA LEU A 180 -5.43 4.17 -1.17
C LEU A 180 -5.90 5.52 -0.62
N PHE A 181 -7.19 5.69 -0.37
CA PHE A 181 -7.78 6.96 0.07
C PHE A 181 -8.54 6.79 1.38
N ILE A 182 -8.49 7.83 2.21
CA ILE A 182 -9.40 7.99 3.35
C ILE A 182 -10.49 8.97 2.94
N PHE A 183 -11.75 8.61 3.17
CA PHE A 183 -12.95 9.39 2.84
C PHE A 183 -13.57 10.05 4.08
#